data_AF-A0A453I9V9-F1
#
_entry.id   AF-A0A453I9V9-F1
#
_cell.length_a   1.000
_cell.length_b   1.000
_cell.length_c   1.000
_cell.angle_alpha   90.00
_cell.angle_beta   90.00
_cell.angle_gamma   90.00
#
_symmetry.space_group_name_H-M   'P 1'
#
loop_
_entity.id
_entity.type
_entity.pdbx_description
1 polymer ?
#
loop_
_entity_poly.entity_id
_entity_poly.type
_entity_poly.pdbx_seq_one_letter_code
_entity_poly.pdbx_strand_id
1 'polypeptide(L)'
;MPLSRHTVANEYSLGGRDLYKRADQHDPEAVLDGVATAGLVGLLRQLGDLAEFAAEVFHGLYDEVMTASARGHGLVLRVQQLEAELPLLEKDVCQRDYLYIASNRGVDWHANLRVDHGVVTTGDTPRFIMDSIKQCHGPPRLFMLDKYDEFLSFVNWRW
;
A
#
# COMPACT_ATOMS: atom_id res chain seq x y z
N MET A 1 -14.88 -1.62 -6.34
CA MET A 1 -13.72 -2.18 -7.06
C MET A 1 -12.92 -1.03 -7.65
N PRO A 2 -11.74 -0.67 -7.13
CA PRO A 2 -10.97 0.42 -7.71
C PRO A 2 -9.90 -0.14 -8.66
N LEU A 3 -10.31 -0.52 -9.86
CA LEU A 3 -9.42 -0.62 -11.03
C LEU A 3 -9.62 0.58 -11.98
N SER A 4 -10.39 1.58 -11.57
CA SER A 4 -10.68 2.74 -12.42
C SER A 4 -9.63 3.84 -12.23
N ARG A 5 -8.91 4.08 -13.33
CA ARG A 5 -8.16 5.29 -13.71
C ARG A 5 -6.67 5.34 -13.35
N HIS A 6 -5.89 4.45 -13.95
CA HIS A 6 -4.99 4.99 -14.95
C HIS A 6 -5.82 5.16 -16.22
N THR A 7 -6.19 6.40 -16.57
CA THR A 7 -6.62 6.65 -17.95
C THR A 7 -5.43 6.23 -18.80
N VAL A 8 -5.50 5.04 -19.38
CA VAL A 8 -4.50 4.56 -20.35
C VAL A 8 -4.45 5.66 -21.40
N ALA A 9 -3.37 6.45 -21.35
CA ALA A 9 -3.20 7.54 -22.28
C ALA A 9 -3.13 6.91 -23.67
N ASN A 10 -3.88 7.47 -24.61
CA ASN A 10 -3.95 6.96 -25.97
C ASN A 10 -2.52 6.77 -26.51
N GLU A 11 -2.22 5.62 -27.13
CA GLU A 11 -0.88 5.28 -27.65
C GLU A 11 -0.35 6.42 -28.54
N TYR A 12 -1.19 6.94 -29.42
CA TYR A 12 -0.87 8.07 -30.30
C TYR A 12 -0.62 9.40 -29.57
N SER A 13 -1.14 9.55 -28.34
CA SER A 13 -0.84 10.71 -27.49
C SER A 13 0.47 10.56 -26.72
N LEU A 14 0.86 9.32 -26.39
CA LEU A 14 2.09 8.95 -25.70
C LEU A 14 3.30 8.93 -26.64
N GLY A 15 3.10 8.53 -27.89
CA GLY A 15 4.11 8.55 -28.95
C GLY A 15 4.61 9.93 -29.33
N GLY A 16 3.96 10.99 -28.83
CA GLY A 16 4.26 12.37 -29.18
C GLY A 16 3.61 12.76 -30.51
N ARG A 17 2.70 13.74 -30.46
CA ARG A 17 2.03 14.27 -31.66
C ARG A 17 3.00 14.86 -32.69
N ASP A 18 4.24 15.14 -32.28
CA ASP A 18 5.26 15.75 -33.12
C ASP A 18 5.84 14.78 -34.15
N LEU A 19 5.74 13.46 -33.95
CA LEU A 19 6.34 12.47 -34.85
C LEU A 19 5.63 12.42 -36.21
N TYR A 20 4.30 12.41 -36.23
CA TYR A 20 3.55 12.47 -37.50
C TYR A 20 3.35 13.91 -38.01
N LYS A 21 3.37 14.92 -37.13
CA LYS A 21 3.28 16.34 -37.55
C LYS A 21 4.51 16.84 -38.31
N ARG A 22 5.66 16.17 -38.14
CA ARG A 22 6.90 16.46 -38.88
C ARG A 22 6.95 15.82 -40.27
N ALA A 23 6.05 14.87 -40.56
CA ALA A 23 5.92 14.31 -41.89
C ALA A 23 5.37 15.34 -42.88
N ASP A 24 5.77 15.24 -44.15
CA ASP A 24 5.16 16.06 -45.19
C ASP A 24 3.68 15.71 -45.33
N GLN A 25 2.80 16.67 -45.08
CA GLN A 25 1.36 16.47 -45.09
C GLN A 25 0.79 16.22 -46.50
N HIS A 26 1.59 16.47 -47.54
CA HIS A 26 1.22 16.20 -48.92
C HIS A 26 1.62 14.79 -49.38
N ASP A 27 2.41 14.07 -48.57
CA ASP A 27 2.79 12.68 -48.81
C ASP A 27 2.04 11.74 -47.84
N PRO A 28 1.00 11.04 -48.31
CA PRO A 28 0.20 10.16 -47.45
C PRO A 28 1.01 8.98 -46.87
N GLU A 29 2.08 8.55 -47.54
CA GLU A 29 2.93 7.45 -47.07
C GLU A 29 3.79 7.91 -45.89
N ALA A 30 4.40 9.10 -45.99
CA ALA A 30 5.14 9.72 -44.89
C ALA A 30 4.26 9.98 -43.65
N VAL A 31 3.00 10.39 -43.84
CA VAL A 31 2.06 10.57 -42.72
C VAL A 31 1.73 9.23 -42.05
N LEU A 32 1.49 8.17 -42.83
CA LEU A 32 1.20 6.84 -42.28
C LEU A 32 2.39 6.27 -41.51
N ASP A 33 3.62 6.44 -42.03
CA ASP A 33 4.84 6.00 -41.34
C ASP A 33 5.04 6.77 -40.02
N GLY A 34 4.79 8.08 -40.01
CA GLY A 34 4.82 8.90 -38.80
C GLY A 34 3.78 8.48 -37.75
N VAL A 35 2.57 8.11 -38.17
CA VAL A 35 1.52 7.60 -37.27
C VAL A 35 1.87 6.22 -36.74
N ALA A 36 2.37 5.32 -37.58
CA ALA A 36 2.81 3.99 -37.18
C ALA A 36 3.95 4.06 -36.16
N THR A 37 4.93 4.93 -36.40
CA THR A 37 6.05 5.18 -35.50
C THR A 37 5.56 5.76 -34.17
N ALA A 38 4.67 6.75 -34.18
CA ALA A 38 4.08 7.30 -32.96
C ALA A 38 3.27 6.25 -32.18
N GLY A 39 2.47 5.43 -32.87
CA GLY A 39 1.73 4.33 -32.24
C GLY A 39 2.66 3.33 -31.55
N LEU A 40 3.73 2.89 -32.22
CA LEU A 40 4.69 1.93 -31.67
C LEU A 40 5.45 2.50 -30.46
N VAL A 41 5.86 3.77 -30.50
CA VAL A 41 6.46 4.46 -29.34
C VAL A 41 5.47 4.55 -28.18
N GLY A 42 4.19 4.84 -28.48
CA GLY A 42 3.12 4.86 -27.50
C GLY A 42 2.93 3.51 -26.78
N LEU A 43 2.90 2.42 -27.56
CA LEU A 43 2.81 1.05 -27.04
C LEU A 43 4.01 0.70 -26.16
N LEU A 44 5.23 1.02 -26.59
CA LEU A 44 6.44 0.77 -25.79
C LEU A 44 6.39 1.52 -24.45
N ARG A 45 5.88 2.75 -24.44
CA ARG A 45 5.73 3.52 -23.21
C ARG A 45 4.67 2.92 -22.29
N GLN A 46 3.52 2.51 -22.82
CA GLN A 46 2.49 1.82 -22.02
C GLN A 46 3.00 0.50 -21.42
N LEU A 47 3.80 -0.26 -22.17
CA LEU A 47 4.44 -1.48 -21.65
C LEU A 47 5.43 -1.16 -20.54
N GLY A 48 6.15 -0.05 -20.62
CA GLY A 48 7.00 0.47 -19.54
C GLY A 48 6.20 0.79 -18.28
N ASP A 49 5.12 1.57 -18.42
CA ASP A 49 4.23 1.93 -17.31
C ASP A 49 3.60 0.66 -16.67
N LEU A 50 3.21 -0.32 -17.49
CA LEU A 50 2.67 -1.61 -17.01
C LEU A 50 3.72 -2.44 -16.26
N ALA A 51 4.96 -2.46 -16.74
CA ALA A 51 6.05 -3.17 -16.09
C ALA A 51 6.39 -2.56 -14.73
N GLU A 52 6.39 -1.22 -14.61
CA GLU A 52 6.57 -0.52 -13.35
C GLU A 52 5.44 -0.87 -12.37
N PHE A 53 4.18 -0.81 -12.81
CA PHE A 53 3.04 -1.19 -11.99
C PHE A 53 3.12 -2.65 -11.51
N ALA A 54 3.48 -3.58 -12.40
CA ALA A 54 3.65 -4.98 -12.03
C ALA A 54 4.76 -5.16 -10.97
N ALA A 55 5.87 -4.45 -11.11
CA ALA A 55 6.95 -4.48 -10.13
C ALA A 55 6.49 -4.00 -8.75
N GLU A 56 5.70 -2.93 -8.67
CA GLU A 56 5.13 -2.44 -7.40
C GLU A 56 4.22 -3.48 -6.73
N VAL A 57 3.32 -4.11 -7.50
CA VAL A 57 2.42 -5.15 -6.98
C VAL A 57 3.19 -6.36 -6.47
N PHE A 58 4.14 -6.87 -7.27
CA PHE A 58 4.91 -8.05 -6.88
C PHE A 58 5.85 -7.78 -5.72
N HIS A 59 6.39 -6.56 -5.59
CA HIS A 59 7.19 -6.18 -4.44
C HIS A 59 6.38 -6.19 -3.15
N GLY A 60 5.19 -5.58 -3.15
CA GLY A 60 4.30 -5.61 -1.98
C GLY A 60 3.89 -7.03 -1.57
N LEU A 61 3.54 -7.87 -2.56
CA LEU A 61 3.25 -9.28 -2.31
C LEU A 61 4.46 -10.04 -1.74
N TYR A 62 5.65 -9.79 -2.27
CA TYR A 62 6.87 -10.43 -1.80
C TYR A 62 7.16 -10.10 -0.34
N ASP A 63 7.02 -8.84 0.07
CA ASP A 63 7.23 -8.42 1.45
C ASP A 63 6.23 -9.09 2.42
N GLU A 64 4.95 -9.15 2.04
CA GLU A 64 3.93 -9.86 2.84
C GLU A 64 4.21 -11.36 2.92
N VAL A 65 4.60 -12.00 1.82
CA VAL A 65 4.94 -13.42 1.81
C VAL A 65 6.17 -13.70 2.67
N MET A 66 7.20 -12.86 2.60
CA MET A 66 8.41 -13.02 3.41
C MET A 66 8.15 -12.82 4.90
N THR A 67 7.35 -11.81 5.27
CA THR A 67 6.97 -11.59 6.67
C THR A 67 6.12 -12.74 7.21
N ALA A 68 5.17 -13.26 6.42
CA ALA A 68 4.38 -14.43 6.77
C ALA A 68 5.25 -15.70 6.90
N SER A 69 6.20 -15.91 5.99
CA SER A 69 7.14 -17.03 6.00
C SER A 69 8.03 -17.01 7.24
N ALA A 70 8.62 -15.87 7.58
CA ALA A 70 9.44 -15.71 8.78
C ALA A 70 8.64 -16.01 10.06
N ARG A 71 7.40 -15.52 10.14
CA ARG A 71 6.48 -15.85 11.24
C ARG A 71 6.14 -17.34 11.29
N GLY A 72 5.87 -17.95 10.13
CA GLY A 72 5.60 -19.37 10.01
C GLY A 72 6.78 -20.22 10.49
N HIS A 73 8.00 -19.87 10.08
CA HIS A 73 9.21 -20.53 10.54
C HIS A 73 9.39 -20.42 12.07
N GLY A 74 9.18 -19.23 12.64
CA GLY A 74 9.21 -19.03 14.09
C GLY A 74 8.17 -19.87 14.83
N LEU A 75 6.97 -20.03 14.27
CA LEU A 75 5.93 -20.90 14.84
C LEU A 75 6.35 -22.37 14.80
N VAL A 76 6.91 -22.84 13.69
CA VAL A 76 7.38 -24.24 13.55
C VAL A 76 8.44 -24.56 14.61
N LEU A 77 9.43 -23.69 14.81
CA LEU A 77 10.46 -23.90 15.84
C LEU A 77 9.85 -23.96 17.24
N ARG A 78 8.89 -23.10 17.55
CA ARG A 78 8.20 -23.12 18.85
C ARG A 78 7.36 -24.38 19.05
N VAL A 79 6.71 -24.87 18.00
CA VAL A 79 5.94 -26.13 18.06
C VAL A 79 6.88 -27.31 18.33
N GLN A 80 8.01 -27.39 17.63
CA GLN A 80 9.01 -28.44 17.87
C GLN A 80 9.57 -28.41 19.29
N GLN A 81 9.82 -27.21 19.83
CA GLN A 81 10.24 -27.06 21.23
C GLN A 81 9.16 -27.56 22.18
N LEU A 82 7.90 -27.15 21.99
CA LEU A 82 6.78 -27.60 22.82
C LEU A 82 6.58 -29.11 22.75
N GLU A 83 6.68 -29.71 21.56
CA GLU A 83 6.59 -31.16 21.37
C GLU A 83 7.70 -31.92 22.13
N ALA A 84 8.89 -31.34 22.25
CA ALA A 84 9.98 -31.92 23.02
C ALA A 84 9.81 -31.74 24.55
N GLU A 85 9.21 -30.63 24.99
CA GLU A 85 8.98 -30.31 26.41
C GLU A 85 7.76 -31.04 27.00
N LEU A 86 6.74 -31.32 26.18
CA LEU A 86 5.46 -31.93 26.60
C LEU A 86 5.63 -33.25 27.38
N PRO A 87 6.45 -34.22 26.92
CA PRO A 87 6.65 -35.48 27.64
C PRO A 87 7.34 -35.32 29.00
N LEU A 88 8.13 -34.25 29.20
CA LEU A 88 8.76 -33.94 30.48
C LEU A 88 7.73 -33.34 31.44
N LEU A 89 6.87 -32.45 30.93
CA LEU A 89 5.78 -31.85 31.68
C LEU A 89 4.75 -32.88 32.13
N GLU A 90 4.35 -33.82 31.25
CA GLU A 90 3.40 -34.89 31.58
C GLU A 90 3.86 -35.72 32.78
N LYS A 91 5.15 -36.05 32.82
CA LYS A 91 5.75 -36.80 33.94
C LYS A 91 5.72 -36.01 35.24
N ASP A 92 6.09 -34.73 35.20
CA ASP A 92 6.09 -33.86 36.38
C ASP A 92 4.67 -33.60 36.92
N VAL A 93 3.70 -33.39 36.04
CA VAL A 93 2.29 -33.19 36.43
C VAL A 93 1.68 -34.45 37.01
N CYS A 94 1.96 -35.63 36.44
CA CYS A 94 1.46 -36.90 36.96
C CYS A 94 1.99 -37.23 38.36
N GLN A 95 3.17 -36.70 38.71
CA GLN A 95 3.82 -36.90 40.00
C GLN A 95 3.38 -35.89 41.08
N ARG A 96 2.56 -34.89 40.72
CA ARG A 96 2.15 -33.78 41.58
C ARG A 96 0.72 -33.97 42.10
N ASP A 97 0.50 -33.78 43.40
CA ASP A 97 -0.83 -33.92 43.99
C ASP A 97 -1.83 -32.89 43.44
N TYR A 98 -3.01 -33.35 43.06
CA TYR A 98 -4.10 -32.53 42.49
C TYR A 98 -4.48 -31.33 43.40
N LEU A 99 -4.40 -31.52 44.72
CA LEU A 99 -4.68 -30.46 45.71
C LEU A 99 -3.67 -29.30 45.64
N TYR A 100 -2.42 -29.58 45.27
CA TYR A 100 -1.39 -28.55 45.10
C TYR A 100 -1.66 -27.71 43.84
N ILE A 101 -2.08 -28.36 42.74
CA ILE A 101 -2.45 -27.68 41.50
C ILE A 101 -3.69 -26.79 41.72
N ALA A 102 -4.71 -27.29 42.43
CA ALA A 102 -5.94 -26.56 42.71
C ALA A 102 -5.76 -25.39 43.70
N SER A 103 -4.79 -25.49 44.63
CA SER A 103 -4.50 -24.44 45.62
C SER A 103 -3.56 -23.36 45.09
N ASN A 104 -2.79 -23.65 44.04
CA ASN A 104 -1.90 -22.69 43.43
C ASN A 104 -2.69 -21.83 42.42
N ARG A 105 -2.93 -20.55 42.77
CA ARG A 105 -3.76 -19.63 41.97
C ARG A 105 -3.27 -19.37 40.54
N GLY A 106 -2.05 -19.79 40.20
CA GLY A 106 -1.49 -19.66 38.86
C GLY A 106 -1.41 -18.20 38.40
N VAL A 107 -1.32 -18.02 37.08
CA VAL A 107 -1.40 -16.72 36.41
C VAL A 107 -2.56 -16.77 35.43
N ASP A 108 -3.41 -15.73 35.43
CA ASP A 108 -4.55 -15.64 34.52
C ASP A 108 -4.07 -15.50 33.07
N TRP A 109 -4.32 -16.55 32.28
CA TRP A 109 -4.00 -16.56 30.86
C TRP A 109 -4.99 -15.68 30.09
N HIS A 110 -4.48 -14.85 29.18
CA HIS A 110 -5.29 -14.05 28.27
C HIS A 110 -4.70 -14.09 26.86
N ALA A 111 -5.57 -14.18 25.86
CA ALA A 111 -5.16 -14.07 24.47
C ALA A 111 -4.74 -12.61 24.18
N ASN A 112 -3.64 -12.42 23.45
CA ASN A 112 -3.22 -11.11 22.98
C ASN A 112 -4.02 -10.71 21.72
N LEU A 113 -5.26 -10.28 21.92
CA LEU A 113 -6.11 -9.78 20.84
C LEU A 113 -5.74 -8.33 20.53
N ARG A 114 -5.09 -8.11 19.39
CA ARG A 114 -4.84 -6.76 18.86
C ARG A 114 -5.88 -6.46 17.78
N VAL A 115 -6.66 -5.41 18.02
CA VAL A 115 -7.60 -4.87 17.05
C VAL A 115 -6.96 -3.64 16.44
N ASP A 116 -6.68 -3.70 15.14
CA ASP A 116 -6.15 -2.54 14.43
C ASP A 116 -7.27 -1.52 14.15
N HIS A 117 -6.99 -0.27 14.47
CA HIS A 117 -7.86 0.87 14.23
C HIS A 117 -7.20 1.85 13.27
N GLY A 118 -8.00 2.64 12.55
CA GLY A 118 -7.46 3.67 11.66
C GLY A 118 -6.69 3.12 10.46
N VAL A 119 -7.07 1.97 9.91
CA VAL A 119 -6.36 1.32 8.79
C VAL A 119 -6.13 2.26 7.59
N VAL A 120 -7.03 3.22 7.37
CA VAL A 120 -6.93 4.22 6.29
C VAL A 120 -5.95 5.35 6.62
N THR A 121 -5.82 5.74 7.89
CA THR A 121 -5.01 6.89 8.32
C THR A 121 -3.63 6.52 8.84
N THR A 122 -3.45 5.26 9.23
CA THR A 122 -2.27 4.79 9.97
C THR A 122 -1.30 4.01 9.07
N GLY A 123 -1.77 3.56 7.90
CA GLY A 123 -0.93 2.89 6.91
C GLY A 123 -0.38 3.84 5.85
N ASP A 124 0.71 3.44 5.22
CA ASP A 124 1.25 4.14 4.06
C ASP A 124 0.21 4.09 2.92
N THR A 125 -0.22 5.26 2.46
CA THR A 125 -1.11 5.36 1.30
C THR A 125 -0.38 4.79 0.08
N PRO A 126 -1.00 3.85 -0.68
CA PRO A 126 -0.37 3.28 -1.87
C PRO A 126 0.16 4.36 -2.81
N ARG A 127 1.36 4.15 -3.37
CA ARG A 127 2.07 5.15 -4.18
C ARG A 127 1.23 5.68 -5.33
N PHE A 128 0.52 4.80 -6.04
CA PHE A 128 -0.38 5.19 -7.13
C PHE A 128 -1.49 6.18 -6.70
N ILE A 129 -2.03 6.03 -5.48
CA ILE A 129 -3.01 6.96 -4.92
C ILE A 129 -2.32 8.28 -4.58
N MET A 130 -1.14 8.22 -3.96
CA MET A 130 -0.37 9.39 -3.59
C MET A 130 0.02 10.23 -4.82
N ASP A 131 0.41 9.58 -5.92
CA ASP A 131 0.76 10.25 -7.17
C ASP A 131 -0.46 10.86 -7.87
N SER A 132 -1.63 10.21 -7.76
CA SER A 132 -2.89 10.82 -8.19
C SER A 132 -3.24 12.05 -7.36
N ILE A 133 -3.09 11.99 -6.03
CA ILE A 133 -3.35 13.13 -5.12
C ILE A 133 -2.41 14.30 -5.44
N LYS A 134 -1.13 14.05 -5.71
CA LYS A 134 -0.16 15.10 -6.09
C LYS A 134 -0.54 15.83 -7.37
N GLN A 135 -1.22 15.16 -8.30
CA GLN A 135 -1.70 15.77 -9.55
C GLN A 135 -2.98 16.59 -9.35
N CYS A 136 -3.72 16.35 -8.27
CA CYS A 136 -4.91 17.13 -7.95
C CYS A 136 -4.56 18.56 -7.53
N HIS A 137 -5.45 19.50 -7.80
CA HIS A 137 -5.32 20.85 -7.27
C HIS A 137 -5.43 20.82 -5.74
N GLY A 138 -4.45 21.43 -5.07
CA GLY A 138 -4.48 21.58 -3.63
C GLY A 138 -5.64 22.47 -3.16
N PRO A 139 -6.00 22.37 -1.87
CA PRO A 139 -7.01 23.26 -1.30
C PRO A 139 -6.58 24.73 -1.45
N PRO A 140 -7.53 25.67 -1.53
CA PRO A 140 -7.22 27.09 -1.42
C PRO A 140 -6.35 27.35 -0.18
N ARG A 141 -5.39 28.27 -0.30
CA ARG A 141 -4.39 28.55 0.76
C ARG A 141 -5.01 29.39 1.90
N LEU A 142 -6.07 28.88 2.52
CA LEU A 142 -6.80 29.57 3.58
C LEU A 142 -5.93 29.80 4.83
N PHE A 143 -4.89 29.00 5.04
CA PHE A 143 -3.88 29.22 6.09
C PHE A 143 -3.21 30.61 6.02
N MET A 144 -3.26 31.30 4.87
CA MET A 144 -2.80 32.68 4.75
C MET A 144 -3.67 33.68 5.54
N LEU A 145 -4.87 33.27 5.93
CA LEU A 145 -5.84 34.07 6.69
C LEU A 145 -5.74 33.84 8.20
N ASP A 146 -5.04 32.81 8.67
CA ASP A 146 -4.91 32.47 10.09
C ASP A 146 -4.41 33.65 10.95
N LYS A 147 -3.60 34.55 10.36
CA LYS A 147 -3.16 35.81 11.01
C LYS A 147 -4.31 36.76 11.42
N TYR A 148 -5.52 36.55 10.92
CA TYR A 148 -6.69 37.37 11.22
C TYR A 148 -7.67 36.70 12.20
N ASP A 149 -7.43 35.44 12.59
CA ASP A 149 -8.32 34.73 13.51
C ASP A 149 -8.26 35.31 14.94
N GLU A 150 -7.10 35.83 15.38
CA GLU A 150 -7.01 36.53 16.67
C GLU A 150 -7.83 37.82 16.71
N PHE A 151 -7.98 38.52 15.57
CA PHE A 151 -8.74 39.77 15.51
C PHE A 151 -10.25 39.58 15.64
N LEU A 152 -10.78 38.42 15.24
CA LEU A 152 -12.22 38.12 15.38
C LEU A 152 -12.60 37.67 16.79
N SER A 153 -11.65 37.20 17.61
CA SER A 153 -11.89 36.88 19.02
C SER A 153 -12.09 38.11 19.90
N PHE A 154 -11.52 39.27 19.50
CA PHE A 154 -11.59 40.51 20.27
C PHE A 154 -12.81 41.39 19.94
N VAL A 155 -13.49 41.14 18.81
CA VAL A 155 -14.60 41.98 18.32
C VAL A 155 -15.98 41.38 18.62
N ASN A 156 -16.07 40.14 19.12
CA ASN A 156 -17.35 39.43 19.24
C ASN A 156 -17.80 39.08 20.67
N TRP A 157 -17.64 40.01 21.62
CA TRP A 157 -18.35 39.99 22.92
C TRP A 157 -18.83 41.39 23.33
N ARG A 158 -19.59 42.06 22.45
CA ARG A 158 -20.35 43.24 22.86
C ARG A 158 -21.67 43.34 22.09
N TRP A 159 -22.60 42.46 22.46
CA TRP A 159 -24.04 42.74 22.48
C TRP A 159 -24.59 42.20 23.80
#